data_AF-A0A0S3RXU7-F1
#
_entry.id   AF-A0A0S3RXU7-F1
#
_cell.length_a   1.000
_cell.length_b   1.000
_cell.length_c   1.000
_cell.angle_alpha   90.00
_cell.angle_beta   90.00
_cell.angle_gamma   90.00
#
_symmetry.space_group_name_H-M   'P 1'
#
loop_
_entity.id
_entity.type
_entity.pdbx_description
1 polymer ?
#
loop_
_entity_poly.entity_id
_entity_poly.type
_entity_poly.pdbx_seq_one_letter_code
_entity_poly.pdbx_strand_id
1 'polypeptide(L)'
;MKATFFITYIMVDGWAGIAAEVLRLVPLITFHLKNAFLVKTEQDRESAMDPGSLDFATSEPRIQLYFMLGHVYAPVTPFLLPFIVIFFGFAYLIFRHQIINVYNQQYESGGAFWPDVHGRVVMGLIISQILLMGLLSTRGTETSTLVLIAQPILTFWFHRYCKGLFESAFVKFPLQEAMVKDTLERAVEPNLNLRVYLQNAYVHPVFKDNDFEKPAAVDDEEENPLIKTTRHTRRGSKSESETGGC
;
A
#
# COMPACT_ATOMS: atom_id res chain seq x y z
N MET A 1 -11.38 -30.12 11.83
CA MET A 1 -10.13 -30.89 11.64
C MET A 1 -9.03 -30.10 10.92
N LYS A 2 -9.31 -29.35 9.84
CA LYS A 2 -8.27 -28.57 9.13
C LYS A 2 -7.86 -27.25 9.81
N ALA A 3 -8.69 -26.68 10.68
CA ALA A 3 -8.38 -25.43 11.40
C ALA A 3 -7.09 -25.52 12.24
N THR A 4 -6.82 -26.65 12.88
CA THR A 4 -5.61 -26.86 13.69
C THR A 4 -4.32 -26.73 12.87
N PHE A 5 -4.33 -27.21 11.62
CA PHE A 5 -3.22 -27.04 10.69
C PHE A 5 -2.96 -25.55 10.39
N PHE A 6 -4.03 -24.78 10.14
CA PHE A 6 -3.88 -23.35 9.87
C PHE A 6 -3.41 -22.56 11.10
N ILE A 7 -3.82 -22.95 12.31
CA ILE A 7 -3.29 -22.36 13.55
C ILE A 7 -1.77 -22.60 13.63
N THR A 8 -1.32 -23.84 13.44
CA THR A 8 0.11 -24.16 13.46
C THR A 8 0.87 -23.43 12.34
N TYR A 9 0.27 -23.29 11.16
CA TYR A 9 0.85 -22.55 10.05
C TYR A 9 1.03 -21.07 10.38
N ILE A 10 0.01 -20.40 10.93
CA ILE A 10 0.09 -18.98 11.35
C ILE A 10 1.15 -18.79 12.44
N MET A 11 1.29 -19.73 13.37
CA MET A 11 2.31 -19.63 14.42
C MET A 11 3.73 -19.78 13.85
N VAL A 12 3.94 -20.69 12.90
CA VAL A 12 5.27 -20.94 12.33
C VAL A 12 5.63 -19.89 11.27
N ASP A 13 4.84 -19.77 10.21
CA ASP A 13 5.13 -18.83 9.12
C ASP A 13 4.87 -17.39 9.53
N GLY A 14 3.77 -17.14 10.25
CA GLY A 14 3.39 -15.79 10.64
C GLY A 14 4.23 -15.26 11.79
N TRP A 15 4.10 -15.85 12.98
CA TRP A 15 4.75 -15.29 14.18
C TRP A 15 6.27 -15.45 14.14
N ALA A 16 6.76 -16.67 13.92
CA ALA A 16 8.21 -16.90 13.89
C ALA A 16 8.86 -16.25 12.66
N GLY A 17 8.16 -16.21 11.52
CA GLY A 17 8.65 -15.53 10.32
C GLY A 17 8.83 -14.02 10.53
N ILE A 18 7.84 -13.31 11.09
CA ILE A 18 7.99 -11.87 11.37
C ILE A 18 9.02 -11.63 12.47
N ALA A 19 9.07 -12.47 13.50
CA ALA A 19 10.09 -12.35 14.54
C ALA A 19 11.51 -12.52 13.97
N ALA A 20 11.70 -13.43 13.03
CA ALA A 20 12.97 -13.62 12.32
C ALA A 20 13.31 -12.44 11.39
N GLU A 21 12.30 -11.80 10.80
CA GLU A 21 12.49 -10.62 9.95
C GLU A 21 13.18 -9.47 10.72
N VAL A 22 12.91 -9.30 12.02
CA VAL A 22 13.58 -8.30 12.87
C VAL A 22 15.11 -8.47 12.86
N LEU A 23 15.58 -9.71 12.89
CA LEU A 23 17.01 -10.02 12.96
C LEU A 23 17.73 -9.78 11.62
N ARG A 24 17.00 -9.76 10.51
CA ARG A 24 17.53 -9.59 9.14
C ARG A 24 18.80 -10.42 8.90
N LEU A 25 18.73 -11.72 9.19
CA LEU A 25 19.89 -12.62 9.18
C LEU A 25 20.64 -12.63 7.84
N VAL A 26 19.89 -12.60 6.73
CA VAL A 26 20.49 -12.62 5.38
C VAL A 26 21.34 -11.36 5.12
N PRO A 27 20.80 -10.13 5.20
CA PRO A 27 21.61 -8.91 5.12
C PRO A 27 22.79 -8.90 6.09
N LEU A 28 22.57 -9.31 7.35
CA LEU A 28 23.61 -9.30 8.39
C LEU A 28 24.82 -10.19 8.03
N ILE A 29 24.55 -11.41 7.57
CA ILE A 29 25.61 -12.35 7.16
C ILE A 29 26.31 -11.84 5.89
N THR A 30 25.54 -11.37 4.90
CA THR A 30 26.13 -10.85 3.66
C THR A 30 26.99 -9.62 3.89
N PHE A 31 26.61 -8.74 4.82
CA PHE A 31 27.41 -7.58 5.21
C PHE A 31 28.75 -8.01 5.80
N HIS A 32 28.77 -8.92 6.78
CA HIS A 32 30.02 -9.39 7.39
C HIS A 32 30.91 -10.11 6.38
N LEU A 33 30.32 -10.89 5.47
CA LEU A 33 31.06 -11.57 4.42
C LEU A 33 31.68 -10.56 3.43
N LYS A 34 30.91 -9.56 2.98
CA LYS A 34 31.41 -8.49 2.10
C LYS A 34 32.51 -7.68 2.80
N ASN A 35 32.30 -7.33 4.07
CA ASN A 35 33.26 -6.56 4.84
C ASN A 35 34.59 -7.32 5.06
N ALA A 36 34.54 -8.65 5.22
CA ALA A 36 35.73 -9.45 5.41
C ALA A 36 36.53 -9.69 4.11
N PHE A 37 35.87 -9.85 2.97
CA PHE A 37 36.52 -10.29 1.73
C PHE A 37 36.59 -9.26 0.59
N LEU A 38 35.66 -8.31 0.53
CA LEU A 38 35.44 -7.46 -0.64
C LEU A 38 35.65 -5.96 -0.37
N VAL A 39 35.41 -5.49 0.86
CA VAL A 39 35.52 -4.06 1.23
C VAL A 39 36.99 -3.65 1.31
N LYS A 40 37.38 -2.64 0.54
CA LYS A 40 38.71 -2.00 0.60
C LYS A 40 38.62 -0.50 0.89
N THR A 41 37.54 0.14 0.47
CA THR A 41 37.30 1.58 0.63
C THR A 41 36.03 1.87 1.44
N GLU A 42 35.90 3.10 1.93
CA GLU A 42 34.68 3.55 2.63
C GLU A 42 33.44 3.49 1.73
N GLN A 43 33.58 3.78 0.43
CA GLN A 43 32.49 3.69 -0.54
C GLN A 43 32.01 2.23 -0.77
N ASP A 44 32.93 1.26 -0.71
CA ASP A 44 32.57 -0.16 -0.76
C ASP A 44 31.78 -0.57 0.49
N ARG A 45 32.09 0.03 1.64
CA ARG A 45 31.39 -0.22 2.91
C ARG A 45 29.97 0.32 2.88
N GLU A 46 29.76 1.52 2.35
CA GLU A 46 28.41 2.08 2.13
C GLU A 46 27.60 1.20 1.18
N SER A 47 28.21 0.74 0.08
CA SER A 47 27.57 -0.16 -0.88
C SER A 47 27.24 -1.54 -0.28
N ALA A 48 28.02 -2.00 0.70
CA ALA A 48 27.75 -3.23 1.43
C ALA A 48 26.64 -3.06 2.49
N MET A 49 26.37 -1.84 2.93
CA MET A 49 25.37 -1.51 3.96
C MET A 49 23.97 -1.30 3.38
N ASP A 50 23.75 -1.55 2.07
CA ASP A 50 22.44 -1.43 1.44
C ASP A 50 21.42 -2.39 2.08
N PRO A 51 20.40 -1.85 2.77
CA PRO A 51 19.37 -2.64 3.41
C PRO A 51 18.35 -3.20 2.42
N GLY A 52 18.33 -2.74 1.17
CA GLY A 52 17.29 -3.07 0.19
C GLY A 52 15.90 -2.51 0.55
N SER A 53 14.93 -2.89 -0.27
CA SER A 53 13.53 -2.46 -0.15
C SER A 53 12.65 -3.53 0.49
N LEU A 54 11.47 -3.10 0.97
CA LEU A 54 10.42 -4.03 1.37
C LEU A 54 9.95 -4.81 0.13
N ASP A 55 10.05 -6.13 0.19
CA ASP A 55 9.57 -6.99 -0.89
C ASP A 55 8.04 -7.09 -0.84
N PHE A 56 7.40 -6.21 -1.60
CA PHE A 56 5.95 -6.19 -1.78
C PHE A 56 5.43 -7.50 -2.40
N ALA A 57 6.21 -8.13 -3.28
CA ALA A 57 5.77 -9.32 -4.02
C ALA A 57 5.60 -10.55 -3.11
N THR A 58 6.32 -10.61 -1.99
CA THR A 58 6.19 -11.69 -0.99
C THR A 58 5.33 -11.30 0.21
N SER A 59 5.46 -10.05 0.68
CA SER A 59 4.77 -9.59 1.89
C SER A 59 3.26 -9.40 1.67
N GLU A 60 2.86 -8.86 0.52
CA GLU A 60 1.45 -8.57 0.24
C GLU A 60 0.59 -9.84 0.08
N PRO A 61 1.00 -10.87 -0.69
CA PRO A 61 0.21 -12.09 -0.79
C PRO A 61 0.11 -12.85 0.53
N ARG A 62 1.16 -12.81 1.37
CA ARG A 62 1.15 -13.42 2.71
C ARG A 62 0.08 -12.79 3.60
N ILE A 63 0.00 -11.47 3.62
CA ILE A 63 -1.03 -10.75 4.38
C ILE A 63 -2.43 -11.08 3.83
N GLN A 64 -2.60 -11.14 2.52
CA GLN A 64 -3.88 -11.49 1.89
C GLN A 64 -4.34 -12.92 2.23
N LEU A 65 -3.42 -13.87 2.32
CA LEU A 65 -3.72 -15.22 2.77
C LEU A 65 -4.32 -15.22 4.18
N TYR A 66 -3.73 -14.46 5.11
CA TYR A 66 -4.24 -14.35 6.48
C TYR A 66 -5.59 -13.65 6.55
N PHE A 67 -5.82 -12.61 5.73
CA PHE A 67 -7.14 -12.01 5.59
C PHE A 67 -8.17 -13.03 5.08
N MET A 68 -7.85 -13.80 4.05
CA MET A 68 -8.75 -14.80 3.50
C MET A 68 -9.07 -15.90 4.53
N LEU A 69 -8.06 -16.41 5.24
CA LEU A 69 -8.25 -17.38 6.31
C LEU A 69 -9.13 -16.82 7.44
N GLY A 70 -8.92 -15.56 7.83
CA GLY A 70 -9.74 -14.87 8.82
C GLY A 70 -11.21 -14.82 8.41
N HIS A 71 -11.50 -14.41 7.17
CA HIS A 71 -12.87 -14.38 6.66
C HIS A 71 -13.52 -15.77 6.65
N VAL A 72 -12.85 -16.77 6.06
CA VAL A 72 -13.39 -18.13 5.91
C VAL A 72 -13.63 -18.80 7.26
N TYR A 73 -12.70 -18.66 8.20
CA TYR A 73 -12.79 -19.34 9.50
C TYR A 73 -13.52 -18.54 10.57
N ALA A 74 -13.77 -17.23 10.41
CA ALA A 74 -14.53 -16.44 11.37
C ALA A 74 -15.89 -17.07 11.77
N PRO A 75 -16.77 -17.46 10.82
CA PRO A 75 -18.05 -18.09 11.16
C PRO A 75 -17.93 -19.58 11.50
N VAL A 76 -16.81 -20.25 11.18
CA VAL A 76 -16.65 -21.71 11.33
C VAL A 76 -15.90 -22.08 12.61
N THR A 77 -14.81 -21.39 12.94
CA THR A 77 -13.95 -21.67 14.08
C THR A 77 -13.33 -20.35 14.57
N PRO A 78 -14.04 -19.59 15.43
CA PRO A 78 -13.61 -18.25 15.85
C PRO A 78 -12.31 -18.26 16.66
N PHE A 79 -11.92 -19.41 17.24
CA PHE A 79 -10.66 -19.58 17.94
C PHE A 79 -9.41 -19.33 17.08
N LEU A 80 -9.52 -19.34 15.75
CA LEU A 80 -8.42 -19.02 14.85
C LEU A 80 -8.14 -17.50 14.79
N LEU A 81 -9.15 -16.66 15.02
CA LEU A 81 -9.05 -15.21 14.89
C LEU A 81 -8.05 -14.55 15.84
N PRO A 82 -7.98 -14.90 17.15
CA PRO A 82 -6.96 -14.33 18.05
C PRO A 82 -5.54 -14.52 17.52
N PHE A 83 -5.23 -15.66 16.90
CA PHE A 83 -3.89 -15.92 16.34
C PHE A 83 -3.56 -15.00 15.17
N ILE A 84 -4.54 -14.72 14.30
CA ILE A 84 -4.41 -13.78 13.18
C ILE A 84 -4.28 -12.34 13.71
N VAL A 85 -5.07 -11.95 14.71
CA VAL A 85 -5.00 -10.59 15.29
C VAL A 85 -3.64 -10.33 15.94
N ILE A 86 -3.11 -11.31 16.68
CA ILE A 86 -1.77 -11.25 17.26
C ILE A 86 -0.71 -11.13 16.17
N PHE A 87 -0.84 -11.91 15.08
CA PHE A 87 0.03 -11.79 13.92
C PHE A 87 0.02 -10.36 13.35
N PHE A 88 -1.16 -9.77 13.13
CA PHE A 88 -1.26 -8.40 12.60
C PHE A 88 -0.69 -7.35 13.56
N GLY A 89 -0.86 -7.53 14.88
CA GLY A 89 -0.27 -6.66 15.89
C GLY A 89 1.27 -6.69 15.83
N PHE A 90 1.87 -7.89 15.78
CA PHE A 90 3.32 -8.02 15.63
C PHE A 90 3.83 -7.51 14.29
N ALA A 91 3.16 -7.85 13.19
CA ALA A 91 3.48 -7.36 11.86
C ALA A 91 3.52 -5.84 11.83
N TYR A 92 2.50 -5.19 12.37
CA TYR A 92 2.42 -3.73 12.42
C TYR A 92 3.62 -3.13 13.16
N LEU A 93 3.92 -3.61 14.36
CA LEU A 93 5.03 -3.07 15.17
C LEU A 93 6.38 -3.25 14.48
N ILE A 94 6.63 -4.45 13.94
CA ILE A 94 7.91 -4.82 13.34
C ILE A 94 8.11 -4.12 12.01
N PHE A 95 7.15 -4.18 11.09
CA PHE A 95 7.27 -3.49 9.80
C PHE A 95 7.32 -1.97 9.98
N ARG A 96 6.58 -1.39 10.95
CA ARG A 96 6.71 0.05 11.26
C ARG A 96 8.13 0.39 11.72
N HIS A 97 8.71 -0.41 12.61
CA HIS A 97 10.09 -0.20 13.05
C HIS A 97 11.09 -0.32 11.90
N GLN A 98 10.93 -1.30 11.01
CA GLN A 98 11.84 -1.52 9.90
C GLN A 98 11.71 -0.49 8.79
N ILE A 99 10.50 -0.02 8.49
CA ILE A 99 10.27 1.05 7.51
C ILE A 99 10.95 2.35 7.96
N ILE A 100 10.91 2.66 9.26
CA ILE A 100 11.53 3.89 9.79
C ILE A 100 13.05 3.78 9.85
N ASN A 101 13.59 2.64 10.28
CA ASN A 101 15.01 2.54 10.65
C ASN A 101 15.89 1.82 9.62
N VAL A 102 15.32 1.06 8.69
CA VAL A 102 16.12 0.13 7.89
C VAL A 102 15.78 0.15 6.41
N TYR A 103 14.54 -0.07 5.99
CA TYR A 103 14.24 -0.25 4.57
C TYR A 103 14.41 1.05 3.78
N ASN A 104 15.00 0.93 2.59
CA ASN A 104 15.08 2.03 1.63
C ASN A 104 14.07 1.81 0.50
N GLN A 105 13.22 2.80 0.24
CA GLN A 105 12.20 2.72 -0.79
C GLN A 105 12.81 2.99 -2.18
N GLN A 106 12.87 1.96 -3.02
CA GLN A 106 13.46 2.05 -4.36
C GLN A 106 12.56 2.77 -5.38
N TYR A 107 11.23 2.71 -5.18
CA TYR A 107 10.26 3.32 -6.08
C TYR A 107 9.09 3.89 -5.29
N GLU A 108 8.57 5.02 -5.74
CA GLU A 108 7.39 5.65 -5.16
C GLU A 108 6.19 5.48 -6.09
N SER A 109 5.18 4.73 -5.62
CA SER A 109 3.97 4.45 -6.39
C SER A 109 2.77 5.33 -5.99
N GLY A 110 2.90 6.15 -4.94
CA GLY A 110 1.80 6.96 -4.41
C GLY A 110 0.58 6.16 -3.93
N GLY A 111 0.75 4.87 -3.61
CA GLY A 111 -0.35 4.00 -3.18
C GLY A 111 -1.26 3.50 -4.31
N ALA A 112 -0.82 3.58 -5.56
CA ALA A 112 -1.58 3.13 -6.73
C ALA A 112 -2.00 1.64 -6.70
N PHE A 113 -1.38 0.81 -5.85
CA PHE A 113 -1.71 -0.60 -5.66
C PHE A 113 -2.98 -0.84 -4.80
N TRP A 114 -3.52 0.19 -4.15
CA TRP A 114 -4.65 0.04 -3.23
C TRP A 114 -5.93 -0.53 -3.86
N PRO A 115 -6.35 -0.13 -5.09
CA PRO A 115 -7.50 -0.72 -5.76
C PRO A 115 -7.36 -2.24 -5.96
N ASP A 116 -6.15 -2.73 -6.23
CA ASP A 116 -5.86 -4.16 -6.37
C ASP A 116 -6.00 -4.89 -5.04
N VAL A 117 -5.40 -4.34 -3.97
CA VAL A 117 -5.51 -4.91 -2.61
C VAL A 117 -6.98 -4.98 -2.17
N HIS A 118 -7.73 -3.88 -2.34
CA HIS A 118 -9.16 -3.84 -2.03
C HIS A 118 -9.94 -4.88 -2.84
N GLY A 119 -9.68 -4.99 -4.14
CA GLY A 119 -10.30 -5.99 -5.00
C GLY A 119 -10.07 -7.42 -4.49
N ARG A 120 -8.83 -7.77 -4.14
CA ARG A 120 -8.49 -9.11 -3.64
C ARG A 120 -9.12 -9.41 -2.28
N VAL A 121 -9.18 -8.44 -1.36
CA VAL A 121 -9.87 -8.60 -0.07
C VAL A 121 -11.36 -8.85 -0.26
N VAL A 122 -12.03 -8.07 -1.14
CA VAL A 122 -13.46 -8.28 -1.42
C VAL A 122 -13.71 -9.62 -2.11
N MET A 123 -12.83 -10.04 -3.03
CA MET A 123 -12.91 -11.38 -3.62
C MET A 123 -12.77 -12.48 -2.57
N GLY A 124 -11.84 -12.33 -1.61
CA GLY A 124 -11.72 -13.23 -0.46
C GLY A 124 -12.98 -13.30 0.40
N LEU A 125 -13.66 -12.16 0.60
CA LEU A 125 -14.95 -12.10 1.30
C LEU A 125 -16.06 -12.83 0.53
N ILE A 126 -16.15 -12.65 -0.79
CA ILE A 126 -17.12 -13.36 -1.65
C ILE A 126 -16.87 -14.88 -1.59
N ILE A 127 -15.61 -15.32 -1.69
CA ILE A 127 -15.23 -16.74 -1.55
C ILE A 127 -15.68 -17.27 -0.18
N SER A 128 -15.44 -16.52 0.90
CA SER A 128 -15.88 -16.89 2.24
C SER A 128 -17.39 -17.07 2.35
N GLN A 129 -18.18 -16.20 1.73
CA GLN A 129 -19.64 -16.28 1.75
C GLN A 129 -20.16 -17.49 0.95
N ILE A 130 -19.58 -17.76 -0.22
CA ILE A 130 -19.92 -18.94 -1.04
C ILE A 130 -19.58 -20.23 -0.28
N LEU A 131 -18.41 -20.29 0.37
CA LEU A 131 -18.02 -21.44 1.20
C LEU A 131 -18.95 -21.63 2.41
N LEU A 132 -19.34 -20.54 3.07
CA LEU A 132 -20.30 -20.58 4.18
C LEU A 132 -21.66 -21.08 3.72
N MET A 133 -22.14 -20.62 2.55
CA MET A 133 -23.37 -21.12 1.93
C MET A 133 -23.29 -22.62 1.65
N GLY A 134 -22.17 -23.09 1.07
CA GLY A 134 -21.92 -24.51 0.84
C GLY A 134 -21.93 -25.33 2.13
N LEU A 135 -21.30 -24.82 3.20
CA LEU A 135 -21.27 -25.48 4.50
C LEU A 135 -22.66 -25.57 5.15
N LEU A 136 -23.43 -24.48 5.15
CA LEU A 136 -24.76 -24.43 5.78
C LEU A 136 -25.83 -25.20 5.01
N SER A 137 -25.69 -25.30 3.68
CA SER A 137 -26.55 -26.12 2.82
C SER A 137 -26.54 -27.60 3.26
N THR A 138 -25.38 -28.11 3.67
CA THR A 138 -25.26 -29.50 4.18
C THR A 138 -25.95 -29.74 5.52
N ARG A 139 -26.31 -28.69 6.27
CA ARG A 139 -26.92 -28.80 7.61
C ARG A 139 -28.45 -28.66 7.62
N GLY A 140 -29.10 -28.53 6.45
CA GLY A 140 -30.57 -28.51 6.34
C GLY A 140 -31.23 -27.22 6.87
N THR A 141 -30.51 -26.10 6.87
CA THR A 141 -31.01 -24.83 7.43
C THR A 141 -31.75 -24.02 6.36
N GLU A 142 -33.05 -24.24 6.19
CA GLU A 142 -33.83 -23.60 5.12
C GLU A 142 -34.10 -22.10 5.36
N THR A 143 -34.17 -21.66 6.62
CA THR A 143 -34.53 -20.28 6.99
C THR A 143 -33.44 -19.25 6.68
N SER A 144 -32.18 -19.66 6.54
CA SER A 144 -31.03 -18.75 6.36
C SER A 144 -30.59 -18.58 4.90
N THR A 145 -31.17 -19.34 3.98
CA THR A 145 -30.76 -19.39 2.56
C THR A 145 -30.88 -18.04 1.86
N LEU A 146 -31.96 -17.28 2.14
CA LEU A 146 -32.18 -15.96 1.53
C LEU A 146 -31.10 -14.95 1.92
N VAL A 147 -30.70 -14.94 3.20
CA VAL A 147 -29.66 -14.03 3.71
C VAL A 147 -28.30 -14.40 3.11
N LEU A 148 -27.97 -15.70 3.05
CA LEU A 148 -26.71 -16.19 2.50
C LEU A 148 -26.54 -15.86 1.01
N ILE A 149 -27.63 -15.84 0.23
CA ILE A 149 -27.61 -15.44 -1.18
C ILE A 149 -27.54 -13.92 -1.32
N ALA A 150 -28.22 -13.16 -0.46
CA ALA A 150 -28.19 -11.71 -0.50
C ALA A 150 -26.79 -11.13 -0.20
N GLN A 151 -26.01 -11.77 0.67
CA GLN A 151 -24.66 -11.33 1.05
C GLN A 151 -23.67 -11.15 -0.12
N PRO A 152 -23.40 -12.16 -0.99
CA PRO A 152 -22.46 -12.01 -2.10
C PRO A 152 -22.92 -10.97 -3.12
N ILE A 153 -24.23 -10.85 -3.35
CA ILE A 153 -24.82 -9.85 -4.24
C ILE A 153 -24.54 -8.44 -3.69
N LEU A 154 -24.80 -8.24 -2.39
CA LEU A 154 -24.54 -6.96 -1.72
C LEU A 154 -23.06 -6.59 -1.75
N THR A 155 -22.15 -7.54 -1.48
CA THR A 155 -20.71 -7.28 -1.54
C THR A 155 -20.21 -6.96 -2.94
N PHE A 156 -20.75 -7.62 -3.96
CA PHE A 156 -20.40 -7.31 -5.34
C PHE A 156 -20.92 -5.93 -5.77
N TRP A 157 -22.14 -5.58 -5.35
CA TRP A 157 -22.69 -4.24 -5.58
C TRP A 157 -21.86 -3.17 -4.86
N PHE A 158 -21.49 -3.40 -3.61
CA PHE A 158 -20.59 -2.54 -2.83
C PHE A 158 -19.24 -2.35 -3.54
N HIS A 159 -18.63 -3.43 -4.03
CA HIS A 159 -17.38 -3.35 -4.80
C HIS A 159 -17.52 -2.45 -6.03
N ARG A 160 -18.59 -2.62 -6.82
CA ARG A 160 -18.84 -1.77 -8.00
C ARG A 160 -19.05 -0.32 -7.62
N TYR A 161 -19.75 -0.06 -6.52
CA TYR A 161 -19.95 1.29 -6.01
C TYR A 161 -18.61 1.94 -5.61
N CYS A 162 -17.79 1.26 -4.80
CA CYS A 162 -16.47 1.75 -4.40
C CYS A 162 -15.53 1.93 -5.60
N LYS A 163 -15.58 1.01 -6.56
CA LYS A 163 -14.79 1.10 -7.79
C LYS A 163 -15.14 2.35 -8.59
N GLY A 164 -16.43 2.60 -8.83
CA GLY A 164 -16.88 3.79 -9.53
C GLY A 164 -16.58 5.11 -8.80
N LEU A 165 -16.62 5.10 -7.47
CA LEU A 165 -16.46 6.31 -6.66
C LEU A 165 -14.98 6.66 -6.36
N PHE A 166 -14.16 5.67 -6.01
CA PHE A 166 -12.83 5.90 -5.45
C PHE A 166 -11.67 5.51 -6.37
N GLU A 167 -11.84 4.53 -7.27
CA GLU A 167 -10.73 4.06 -8.13
C GLU A 167 -10.18 5.18 -9.02
N SER A 168 -11.04 6.10 -9.46
CA SER A 168 -10.62 7.24 -10.28
C SER A 168 -9.57 8.11 -9.57
N ALA A 169 -9.56 8.17 -8.24
CA ALA A 169 -8.56 8.94 -7.50
C ALA A 169 -7.17 8.30 -7.53
N PHE A 170 -7.10 6.97 -7.68
CA PHE A 170 -5.83 6.23 -7.75
C PHE A 170 -5.29 6.11 -9.18
N VAL A 171 -6.17 6.14 -10.18
CA VAL A 171 -5.79 5.90 -11.59
C VAL A 171 -5.67 7.20 -12.38
N LYS A 172 -6.47 8.23 -12.07
CA LYS A 172 -6.51 9.47 -12.84
C LYS A 172 -6.06 10.64 -11.97
N PHE A 173 -5.10 11.40 -12.48
CA PHE A 173 -4.67 12.63 -11.84
C PHE A 173 -5.57 13.81 -12.26
N PRO A 174 -6.23 14.52 -11.32
CA PRO A 174 -7.13 15.61 -11.65
C PRO A 174 -6.36 16.87 -12.08
N LEU A 175 -6.77 17.46 -13.22
CA LEU A 175 -6.12 18.67 -13.77
C LEU A 175 -6.16 19.87 -12.82
N GLN A 176 -7.15 19.94 -11.94
CA GLN A 176 -7.22 20.99 -10.93
C GLN A 176 -6.05 20.93 -9.95
N GLU A 177 -5.68 19.73 -9.48
CA GLU A 177 -4.55 19.57 -8.57
C GLU A 177 -3.22 19.79 -9.29
N ALA A 178 -3.13 19.36 -10.55
CA ALA A 178 -1.99 19.66 -11.42
C ALA A 178 -1.74 21.18 -11.49
N MET A 179 -2.77 21.95 -11.84
CA MET A 179 -2.66 23.41 -11.95
C MET A 179 -2.33 24.07 -10.60
N VAL A 180 -2.90 23.58 -9.49
CA VAL A 180 -2.57 24.10 -8.15
C VAL A 180 -1.11 23.84 -7.82
N LYS A 181 -0.60 22.64 -8.09
CA LYS A 181 0.81 22.29 -7.86
C LYS A 181 1.74 23.14 -8.74
N ASP A 182 1.46 23.26 -10.04
CA ASP A 182 2.25 24.06 -10.99
C ASP A 182 2.31 25.55 -10.60
N THR A 183 1.20 26.10 -10.10
CA THR A 183 1.16 27.51 -9.66
C THR A 183 1.92 27.75 -8.36
N LEU A 184 1.90 26.76 -7.45
CA LEU A 184 2.67 26.80 -6.21
C LEU A 184 4.16 26.68 -6.51
N GLU A 185 4.57 25.70 -7.31
CA GLU A 185 5.96 25.49 -7.71
C GLU A 185 6.55 26.74 -8.39
N ARG A 186 5.82 27.36 -9.32
CA ARG A 186 6.24 28.63 -9.96
C ARG A 186 6.40 29.78 -8.96
N ALA A 187 5.64 29.77 -7.86
CA ALA A 187 5.74 30.80 -6.82
C ALA A 187 6.92 30.55 -5.86
N VAL A 188 7.24 29.29 -5.58
CA VAL A 188 8.40 28.89 -4.77
C VAL A 188 9.70 29.11 -5.55
N GLU A 189 9.76 28.60 -6.79
CA GLU A 189 10.97 28.59 -7.62
C GLU A 189 10.74 29.28 -8.98
N PRO A 190 10.69 30.63 -9.02
CA PRO A 190 10.36 31.37 -10.24
C PRO A 190 11.43 31.25 -11.34
N ASN A 191 12.67 30.90 -10.99
CA ASN A 191 13.81 30.85 -11.91
C ASN A 191 14.22 29.43 -12.33
N LEU A 192 13.43 28.40 -11.99
CA LEU A 192 13.74 27.01 -12.32
C LEU A 192 13.68 26.76 -13.84
N ASN A 193 14.78 26.30 -14.43
CA ASN A 193 14.84 25.93 -15.85
C ASN A 193 14.53 24.45 -16.05
N LEU A 194 13.24 24.13 -16.22
CA LEU A 194 12.75 22.76 -16.33
C LEU A 194 13.37 21.98 -17.50
N ARG A 195 13.74 22.66 -18.60
CA ARG A 195 14.34 22.00 -19.76
C ARG A 195 15.71 21.41 -19.42
N VAL A 196 16.55 22.16 -18.71
CA VAL A 196 17.88 21.69 -18.30
C VAL A 196 17.75 20.59 -17.25
N TYR A 197 16.84 20.77 -16.27
CA TYR A 197 16.58 19.79 -15.22
C TYR A 197 16.15 18.42 -15.78
N LEU A 198 15.23 18.40 -16.76
CA LEU A 198 14.69 17.16 -17.31
C LEU A 198 15.53 16.54 -18.45
N GLN A 199 16.50 17.27 -19.00
CA GLN A 199 17.26 16.86 -20.20
C GLN A 199 17.96 15.50 -20.02
N ASN A 200 18.51 15.25 -18.83
CA ASN A 200 19.32 14.05 -18.54
C ASN A 200 18.59 13.01 -17.65
N ALA A 201 17.33 13.25 -17.29
CA ALA A 201 16.62 12.43 -16.30
C ALA A 201 16.47 10.96 -16.74
N TYR A 202 15.98 10.74 -17.97
CA TYR A 202 15.65 9.42 -18.53
C TYR A 202 16.71 8.86 -19.50
N VAL A 203 17.95 9.35 -19.41
CA VAL A 203 19.08 8.75 -20.13
C VAL A 203 19.41 7.39 -19.49
N HIS A 204 19.73 6.39 -20.32
CA HIS A 204 20.10 5.07 -19.83
C HIS A 204 21.29 5.18 -18.86
N PRO A 205 21.29 4.49 -17.70
CA PRO A 205 22.32 4.65 -16.68
C PRO A 205 23.77 4.50 -17.16
N VAL A 206 24.01 3.66 -18.18
CA VAL A 206 25.35 3.46 -18.79
C VAL A 206 25.84 4.68 -19.57
N PHE A 207 24.95 5.54 -20.07
CA PHE A 207 25.28 6.74 -20.83
C PHE A 207 25.19 8.02 -20.00
N LYS A 208 24.95 7.92 -18.69
CA LYS A 208 25.07 9.08 -17.80
C LYS A 208 26.55 9.32 -17.58
N ASP A 209 27.04 10.47 -18.02
CA ASP A 209 28.43 10.89 -17.76
C ASP A 209 28.67 10.91 -16.24
N ASN A 210 29.88 10.55 -15.81
CA ASN A 210 30.30 10.43 -14.40
C ASN A 210 30.32 11.77 -13.63
N ASP A 211 29.52 12.77 -14.03
CA ASP A 211 29.36 14.03 -13.32
C ASP A 211 28.54 13.76 -12.05
N PHE A 212 29.25 13.29 -11.02
CA PHE A 212 28.78 13.10 -9.65
C PHE A 212 28.50 14.44 -8.98
N GLU A 213 27.49 15.15 -9.47
CA GLU A 213 26.60 15.86 -8.58
C GLU A 213 25.28 15.10 -8.65
N LYS A 214 25.14 14.08 -7.79
CA LYS A 214 23.81 13.85 -7.24
C LYS A 214 23.44 15.22 -6.65
N PRO A 215 22.42 15.93 -7.16
CA PRO A 215 21.83 16.94 -6.29
C PRO A 215 21.55 16.17 -4.99
N ALA A 216 21.97 16.75 -3.85
CA ALA A 216 21.52 16.25 -2.57
C ALA A 216 20.02 15.96 -2.74
N ALA A 217 19.53 14.82 -2.24
CA ALA A 217 18.09 14.66 -2.16
C ALA A 217 17.60 15.87 -1.38
N VAL A 218 17.10 16.88 -2.11
CA VAL A 218 16.55 18.06 -1.50
C VAL A 218 15.30 17.49 -0.89
N ASP A 219 15.26 17.51 0.43
CA ASP A 219 14.07 17.20 1.19
C ASP A 219 13.09 18.35 0.92
N ASP A 220 12.58 18.41 -0.32
CA ASP A 220 11.79 19.51 -0.88
C ASP A 220 10.51 19.74 -0.06
N GLU A 221 10.13 18.78 0.79
CA GLU A 221 8.95 18.86 1.64
C GLU A 221 9.19 19.62 2.96
N GLU A 222 10.41 19.67 3.51
CA GLU A 222 10.67 20.36 4.80
C GLU A 222 10.95 21.87 4.65
N GLU A 223 11.48 22.34 3.51
CA GLU A 223 11.86 23.75 3.31
C GLU A 223 10.87 24.60 2.48
N ASN A 224 9.72 24.06 2.10
CA ASN A 224 8.75 24.82 1.31
C ASN A 224 8.01 25.89 2.17
N PRO A 225 8.11 27.20 1.87
CA PRO A 225 7.38 28.21 2.61
C PRO A 225 5.87 28.00 2.43
N LEU A 226 5.11 28.02 3.54
CA LEU A 226 3.66 27.85 3.51
C LEU A 226 2.99 29.02 2.77
N ILE A 227 2.75 28.85 1.46
CA ILE A 227 1.99 29.80 0.66
C ILE A 227 0.50 29.62 1.01
N LYS A 228 -0.11 30.65 1.62
CA LYS A 228 -1.55 30.65 1.93
C LYS A 228 -2.35 30.61 0.62
N THR A 229 -2.90 29.46 0.28
CA THR A 229 -3.86 29.34 -0.82
C THR A 229 -5.28 29.64 -0.29
N THR A 230 -5.85 30.77 -0.72
CA THR A 230 -7.26 31.08 -0.43
C THR A 230 -8.14 30.21 -1.33
N ARG A 231 -8.70 29.13 -0.78
CA ARG A 231 -9.70 28.32 -1.48
C ARG A 231 -10.99 29.14 -1.61
N HIS A 232 -11.23 29.74 -2.78
CA HIS A 232 -12.52 30.35 -3.06
C HIS A 232 -13.57 29.25 -3.23
N THR A 233 -14.27 28.90 -2.15
CA THR A 233 -15.45 28.05 -2.21
C THR A 233 -16.50 28.75 -3.05
N ARG A 234 -16.76 28.26 -4.26
CA ARG A 234 -17.83 28.76 -5.12
C ARG A 234 -19.17 28.38 -4.49
N ARG A 235 -19.65 29.24 -3.59
CA ARG A 235 -20.91 29.08 -2.86
C ARG A 235 -22.07 29.26 -3.84
N GLY A 236 -22.68 28.15 -4.25
CA GLY A 236 -24.05 28.06 -4.75
C GLY A 236 -24.39 28.83 -6.04
N SER A 237 -24.70 28.09 -7.11
CA SER A 237 -25.53 28.59 -8.19
C SER A 237 -26.86 29.10 -7.63
N LYS A 238 -27.12 30.40 -7.66
CA LYS A 238 -28.49 30.91 -7.56
C LYS A 238 -29.16 30.69 -8.92
N SER A 239 -30.08 29.72 -8.94
CA SER A 239 -31.16 29.67 -9.92
C SER A 239 -32.21 30.68 -9.47
N GLU A 240 -32.40 31.76 -10.21
CA GLU A 240 -33.64 32.55 -10.16
C GLU A 240 -34.20 32.62 -11.58
N SER A 241 -35.21 31.79 -11.82
CA SER A 241 -36.13 31.84 -12.94
C SER A 241 -37.50 32.26 -12.41
N GLU A 242 -38.16 33.18 -13.14
CA GLU A 242 -39.59 33.57 -13.07
C GLU A 242 -39.98 34.50 -11.89
N THR A 243 -40.82 35.54 -12.00
CA THR A 243 -41.81 35.99 -13.01
C THR A 243 -42.31 37.42 -12.67
N GLY A 244 -42.66 38.22 -13.69
CA GLY A 244 -43.89 39.04 -13.78
C GLY A 244 -44.16 40.26 -12.86
N GLY A 245 -44.26 41.43 -13.49
CA GLY A 245 -45.45 42.31 -13.38
C GLY A 245 -45.52 43.34 -12.25
N CYS A 246 -45.14 44.59 -12.55
CA CYS A 246 -46.02 45.77 -12.58
C CYS A 246 -45.27 46.95 -13.21
#